data_AF-G4RFD1-F1
#
_entry.id   AF-G4RFD1-F1
#
_cell.length_a   1.000
_cell.length_b   1.000
_cell.length_c   1.000
_cell.angle_alpha   90.00
_cell.angle_beta   90.00
_cell.angle_gamma   90.00
#
_symmetry.space_group_name_H-M   'P 1'
#
loop_
_entity.id
_entity.type
_entity.pdbx_description
1 polymer ?
#
loop_
_entity_poly.entity_id
_entity_poly.type
_entity_poly.pdbx_seq_one_letter_code
_entity_poly.pdbx_strand_id
1 'polypeptide(L)' 'MESVVARLDDPRQAGSALMGQLSGYWRYRIGDYRVLCRIIDGELLVLVVEVGHRREVYR' A
#
# COMPACT_ATOMS: atom_id res chain seq x y z
N MET A 1 -7.64 13.16 10.66
CA MET A 1 -7.99 12.04 9.76
C MET A 1 -7.18 10.85 10.24
N GLU A 2 -7.84 9.89 10.89
CA GLU A 2 -7.14 8.78 11.54
C GLU A 2 -6.66 7.75 10.50
N SER A 3 -5.47 7.19 10.73
CA SER A 3 -4.86 6.18 9.86
C SER A 3 -5.63 4.86 9.96
N VAL A 4 -6.28 4.46 8.86
CA VAL A 4 -7.02 3.18 8.77
C VAL A 4 -6.08 1.99 8.97
N VAL A 5 -4.85 2.05 8.44
CA VAL A 5 -3.88 0.95 8.49
C VAL A 5 -3.42 0.65 9.92
N ALA A 6 -3.22 1.69 10.75
CA ALA A 6 -2.71 1.54 12.11
C ALA A 6 -3.68 0.87 13.09
N ARG A 7 -4.95 0.70 12.70
CA ARG A 7 -6.01 0.08 13.53
C ARG A 7 -6.32 -1.35 13.16
N LEU A 8 -5.71 -1.87 12.09
CA LEU A 8 -5.94 -3.22 11.61
C LEU A 8 -4.92 -4.15 12.24
N ASP A 9 -5.35 -5.37 12.55
CA ASP A 9 -4.46 -6.43 13.04
C ASP A 9 -3.45 -6.85 11.96
N ASP A 10 -3.83 -6.74 10.68
CA ASP A 10 -2.95 -6.97 9.55
C ASP A 10 -3.07 -5.79 8.55
N PRO A 11 -1.98 -5.04 8.29
CA PRO A 11 -2.00 -3.93 7.34
C PRO A 11 -2.40 -4.37 5.92
N ARG A 12 -2.27 -5.66 5.58
CA ARG A 12 -2.67 -6.22 4.27
C ARG A 12 -4.17 -6.11 4.01
N GLN A 13 -5.00 -6.01 5.05
CA GLN A 13 -6.46 -5.88 4.93
C GLN A 13 -6.88 -4.55 4.29
N ALA A 14 -6.05 -3.51 4.35
CA ALA A 14 -6.34 -2.20 3.77
C ALA A 14 -6.04 -2.11 2.26
N GLY A 15 -5.49 -3.16 1.65
CA GLY A 15 -4.97 -3.09 0.29
C GLY A 15 -4.97 -4.42 -0.44
N SER A 16 -4.21 -4.46 -1.53
CA SER A 16 -4.08 -5.66 -2.36
C SER A 16 -2.63 -5.88 -2.74
N ALA A 17 -2.22 -7.15 -2.74
CA ALA A 17 -0.94 -7.57 -3.28
C ALA A 17 -0.87 -7.24 -4.78
N LEU A 18 0.29 -6.78 -5.24
CA LEU A 18 0.59 -6.70 -6.65
C LEU A 18 1.22 -8.00 -7.15
N MET A 19 1.12 -8.22 -8.46
CA MET A 19 1.56 -9.43 -9.13
C MET A 19 2.61 -9.09 -10.20
N GLY A 20 3.30 -10.12 -10.72
CA GLY A 20 4.31 -9.97 -11.76
C GLY A 20 5.59 -9.31 -11.23
N GLN A 21 6.13 -8.32 -11.97
CA GLN A 21 7.37 -7.63 -11.60
C GLN A 21 7.28 -6.87 -10.26
N LEU A 22 6.07 -6.53 -9.83
CA LEU A 22 5.82 -5.86 -8.55
C LEU A 22 5.32 -6.83 -7.46
N SER A 23 5.53 -8.14 -7.63
CA SER A 23 5.24 -9.12 -6.57
C SER A 23 6.02 -8.78 -5.30
N GLY A 24 5.35 -8.86 -4.14
CA GLY A 24 5.90 -8.44 -2.85
C GLY A 24 5.62 -6.99 -2.47
N TYR A 25 5.01 -6.21 -3.37
CA TYR A 25 4.44 -4.90 -3.04
C TYR A 25 2.94 -4.98 -2.76
N TRP A 26 2.46 -4.07 -1.92
CA TRP A 26 1.05 -3.84 -1.63
C TRP A 26 0.62 -2.47 -2.13
N ARG A 27 -0.62 -2.39 -2.60
CA ARG A 27 -1.24 -1.13 -3.01
C ARG A 27 -2.38 -0.76 -2.08
N TYR A 28 -2.29 0.39 -1.44
CA TYR A 28 -3.41 1.01 -0.73
C TYR A 28 -4.13 2.03 -1.61
N ARG A 29 -5.45 2.12 -1.43
CA ARG A 29 -6.30 3.11 -2.09
C ARG A 29 -6.74 4.14 -1.06
N ILE A 30 -6.32 5.39 -1.24
CA ILE A 30 -6.69 6.50 -0.37
C ILE A 30 -7.34 7.57 -1.24
N GLY A 31 -8.68 7.52 -1.34
CA GLY A 31 -9.43 8.35 -2.27
C GLY A 31 -8.92 8.21 -3.71
N ASP A 32 -8.42 9.32 -4.26
CA ASP A 32 -7.85 9.40 -5.60
C ASP A 32 -6.36 9.07 -5.69
N TYR A 33 -5.69 8.76 -4.57
CA TYR A 33 -4.29 8.36 -4.56
C TYR A 33 -4.13 6.84 -4.49
N ARG A 34 -3.00 6.35 -4.99
CA ARG A 34 -2.52 4.99 -4.84
C ARG A 34 -1.16 5.05 -4.15
N VAL A 35 -1.04 4.30 -3.07
CA VAL A 35 0.19 4.20 -2.30
C VAL A 35 0.76 2.81 -2.54
N LEU A 36 1.95 2.76 -3.10
CA LEU A 36 2.72 1.53 -3.25
C LEU A 36 3.59 1.37 -2.01
N CYS A 37 3.56 0.19 -1.39
CA CYS A 37 4.31 -0.09 -0.18
C CYS A 37 4.86 -1.51 -0.16
N ARG A 38 5.83 -1.74 0.73
CA ARG A 38 6.27 -3.06 1.15
C ARG A 38 5.88 -3.26 2.61
N ILE A 39 5.41 -4.46 2.93
CA ILE A 39 5.13 -4.87 4.31
C ILE A 39 6.24 -5.83 4.70
N ILE A 40 7.05 -5.45 5.69
CA ILE A 40 8.21 -6.19 6.18
C ILE A 40 7.85 -6.72 7.56
N ASP A 41 7.32 -7.94 7.62
CA ASP A 41 6.79 -8.51 8.86
C ASP A 41 7.86 -8.69 9.95
N GLY A 42 9.09 -9.05 9.54
CA GLY A 42 10.21 -9.24 10.47
C GLY A 42 10.65 -7.97 11.21
N GLU A 43 10.21 -6.80 10.75
CA GLU A 43 10.55 -5.49 11.33
C GLU A 43 9.30 -4.70 11.75
N LEU A 44 8.10 -5.29 11.64
CA LEU A 44 6.81 -4.62 11.85
C LEU A 44 6.71 -3.28 11.10
N LEU A 45 7.22 -3.26 9.85
CA LEU A 45 7.38 -2.04 9.08
C LEU A 45 6.51 -2.05 7.81
N VAL A 46 5.73 -0.98 7.62
CA VAL A 46 5.07 -0.67 6.34
C VAL A 46 5.85 0.46 5.67
N LEU A 47 6.67 0.10 4.69
CA LEU A 47 7.50 1.04 3.95
C LEU A 47 6.76 1.55 2.72
N VAL A 48 6.41 2.83 2.69
CA VAL A 48 5.87 3.49 1.49
C VAL A 48 7.02 3.75 0.52
N VAL A 49 6.88 3.27 -0.72
CA VAL A 49 7.90 3.46 -1.78
C VAL A 49 7.49 4.49 -2.81
N GLU A 50 6.19 4.63 -3.07
CA GLU A 50 5.66 5.58 -4.05
C GLU A 50 4.24 5.99 -3.68
N VAL A 51 3.91 7.24 -3.98
CA VAL A 51 2.55 7.78 -3.90
C VAL A 51 2.25 8.46 -5.21
N GLY A 52 1.20 7.98 -5.89
CA GLY A 52 0.77 8.54 -7.18
C GLY A 52 -0.71 8.88 -7.18
N HIS A 53 -1.10 9.89 -7.94
CA HIS A 53 -2.51 10.17 -8.18
C HIS A 53 -3.08 9.16 -9.19
N ARG A 54 -4.35 8.78 -9.08
CA ARG A 54 -5.03 7.83 -9.98
C ARG A 54 -4.90 8.17 -11.48
N ARG A 55 -4.67 9.44 -11.81
CA ARG A 55 -4.52 9.94 -13.19
C ARG A 55 -3.11 9.71 -13.77
N GLU A 56 -2.16 9.38 -12.93
CA GLU A 56 -0.76 9.12 -13.28
C GLU A 56 -0.50 7.62 -13.36
N VAL A 57 -1.13 6.82 -12.48
CA VAL A 57 -0.91 5.37 -12.36
C VAL A 57 -1.52 4.53 -13.50
N TYR A 58 -2.54 5.03 -14.20
CA TYR A 58 -3.18 4.31 -15.32
C TYR A 58 -2.75 4.83 -16.70
N ARG A 59 -1.67 5.60 -16.77
CA ARG A 59 -1.16 6.14 -18.03
C ARG A 59 -0.08 5.24 -18.62
#